data_AF-A0A821TXX5-F1
#
_entry.id   AF-A0A821TXX5-F1
#
_cell.length_a   1.000
_cell.length_b   1.000
_cell.length_c   1.000
_cell.angle_alpha   90.00
_cell.angle_beta   90.00
_cell.angle_gamma   90.00
#
_symmetry.space_group_name_H-M   'P 1'
#
loop_
_entity.id
_entity.type
_entity.pdbx_description
1 polymer ?
#
loop_
_entity_poly.entity_id
_entity_poly.type
_entity_poly.pdbx_seq_one_letter_code
_entity_poly.pdbx_strand_id
1 'polypeptide(L)'
;MYAYYGLSACGSHIQKYLWWKRYLTQAQIIQFIAVILHSSINLLTPCNFPKIFDVAFLVYGMSILLLFSNFYLQNYIKKGKDKKTT
;
A
#
# COMPACT_ATOMS: atom_id res chain seq x y z
N MET A 1 -0.71 8.57 4.63
CA MET A 1 -1.33 9.06 3.38
C MET A 1 -1.66 10.56 3.50
N TYR A 2 -2.69 10.94 4.27
CA TYR A 2 -3.18 12.33 4.34
C TYR A 2 -2.15 13.41 4.72
N ALA A 3 -1.24 13.12 5.66
CA ALA A 3 -0.16 14.05 6.01
C ALA A 3 0.74 14.40 4.82
N TYR A 4 1.08 13.41 3.97
CA TYR A 4 1.92 13.63 2.79
C TYR A 4 1.24 14.55 1.78
N TYR A 5 -0.07 14.39 1.57
CA TYR A 5 -0.84 15.24 0.66
C TYR A 5 -0.95 16.67 1.19
N GLY A 6 -1.19 16.85 2.49
CA GLY A 6 -1.19 18.18 3.12
C GLY A 6 0.15 18.91 3.00
N LEU A 7 1.26 18.22 3.24
CA LEU A 7 2.61 18.77 3.07
C LEU A 7 2.95 19.05 1.60
N SER A 8 2.44 18.25 0.65
CA SER A 8 2.65 18.50 -0.78
C SER A 8 1.86 19.70 -1.31
N ALA A 9 0.75 20.05 -0.66
CA ALA A 9 -0.07 21.23 -1.02
C ALA A 9 0.52 22.54 -0.49
N CYS A 10 1.47 22.49 0.45
CA CYS A 10 2.03 23.66 1.13
C CYS A 10 3.17 24.36 0.37
N GLY A 11 3.45 23.96 -0.89
CA GLY A 11 4.35 24.68 -1.80
C GLY A 11 5.59 23.90 -2.26
N SER A 12 6.17 24.35 -3.37
CA SER A 12 7.30 23.72 -4.10
C SER A 12 8.57 23.53 -3.25
N HIS A 13 8.74 24.32 -2.18
CA HIS A 13 9.90 24.24 -1.28
C HIS A 13 9.88 22.97 -0.41
N ILE A 14 8.70 22.49 0.02
CA ILE A 14 8.56 21.28 0.84
C ILE A 14 8.58 20.01 -0.02
N GLN A 15 8.20 20.13 -1.30
CA GLN A 15 8.22 19.04 -2.27
C GLN A 15 9.61 18.41 -2.44
N LYS A 16 10.67 19.20 -2.24
CA LYS A 16 12.07 18.73 -2.30
C LYS A 16 12.41 17.74 -1.17
N TYR A 17 11.75 17.84 -0.02
CA TYR A 17 11.96 16.97 1.15
C TYR A 17 11.07 15.71 1.16
N LEU A 18 10.14 15.59 0.21
CA LEU A 18 9.15 14.50 0.14
C LEU A 18 9.73 13.17 -0.42
N TRP A 19 11.02 12.89 -0.18
CA TRP A 19 11.70 11.67 -0.64
C TRP A 19 11.16 10.40 0.04
N TRP A 20 10.53 10.54 1.21
CA TRP A 20 9.89 9.44 1.96
C TRP A 20 8.61 8.88 1.29
N LYS A 21 8.18 9.42 0.13
CA LYS A 21 7.03 8.92 -0.65
C LYS A 21 7.07 7.40 -0.84
N ARG A 22 8.26 6.86 -1.10
CA ARG A 22 8.47 5.43 -1.36
C ARG A 22 8.12 4.55 -0.15
N TYR A 23 8.42 5.04 1.04
CA TYR A 23 8.15 4.33 2.29
C TYR A 23 6.68 4.42 2.67
N LEU A 24 5.98 5.50 2.31
CA LEU A 24 4.53 5.57 2.45
C LEU A 24 3.82 4.49 1.62
N THR A 25 4.25 4.29 0.37
CA THR A 25 3.73 3.22 -0.48
C THR A 25 4.04 1.84 0.10
N GLN A 26 5.24 1.62 0.64
CA GLN A 26 5.60 0.37 1.32
C GLN A 26 4.80 0.16 2.60
N ALA A 27 4.59 1.19 3.40
CA ALA A 27 3.79 1.13 4.62
C ALA A 27 2.34 0.77 4.31
N GLN A 28 1.75 1.30 3.23
CA GLN A 28 0.40 0.91 2.81
C GLN A 28 0.33 -0.56 2.38
N ILE A 29 1.31 -1.05 1.63
CA ILE A 29 1.37 -2.46 1.23
C ILE A 29 1.49 -3.36 2.46
N ILE A 30 2.37 -3.03 3.40
CA ILE A 30 2.54 -3.78 4.67
C ILE A 30 1.24 -3.77 5.47
N GLN A 31 0.54 -2.63 5.55
CA GLN A 31 -0.74 -2.52 6.25
C GLN A 31 -1.78 -3.47 5.62
N PHE A 32 -1.90 -3.50 4.29
CA PHE A 32 -2.83 -4.42 3.62
C PHE A 32 -2.49 -5.89 3.87
N ILE A 33 -1.20 -6.26 3.82
CA ILE A 33 -0.75 -7.64 4.13
C ILE A 33 -1.10 -8.02 5.57
N ALA A 34 -0.84 -7.14 6.53
CA ALA A 34 -1.15 -7.38 7.94
C ALA A 34 -2.65 -7.56 8.17
N VAL A 35 -3.49 -6.76 7.50
CA VAL A 35 -4.95 -6.88 7.57
C VAL A 35 -5.45 -8.19 6.95
N ILE A 36 -4.89 -8.61 5.82
CA ILE A 36 -5.23 -9.90 5.18
C ILE A 36 -4.88 -11.07 6.10
N LEU A 37 -3.70 -11.03 6.74
CA LEU A 37 -3.28 -12.07 7.69
C LEU A 37 -4.19 -12.12 8.92
N HIS A 38 -4.52 -10.96 9.50
CA HIS A 38 -5.42 -10.86 10.64
C HIS A 38 -6.82 -11.39 10.30
N SER A 39 -7.36 -11.01 9.13
CA SER A 39 -8.66 -11.48 8.62
C SER A 39 -8.64 -13.00 8.35
N SER A 40 -7.54 -13.54 7.81
CA SER A 40 -7.37 -14.99 7.61
C SER A 40 -7.40 -15.78 8.93
N ILE A 41 -6.76 -15.25 9.98
CA ILE A 41 -6.78 -15.85 11.33
C ILE A 41 -8.19 -15.79 11.94
N ASN A 42 -8.89 -14.66 11.74
CA ASN A 42 -10.27 -14.48 12.18
C ASN A 42 -11.23 -15.48 11.50
N LEU A 43 -10.96 -15.85 10.24
CA LEU A 43 -11.75 -16.83 9.48
C LEU A 43 -11.56 -18.28 9.97
N LEU A 44 -10.37 -18.61 10.47
CA LEU A 44 -10.01 -19.92 11.03
C LEU A 44 -10.56 -20.13 12.45
N THR A 45 -10.78 -19.04 13.20
CA THR A 45 -11.41 -19.09 14.52
C THR A 45 -12.92 -19.23 14.35
N PRO A 46 -13.60 -20.15 15.07
CA PRO A 46 -15.05 -20.34 14.95
C PRO A 46 -15.81 -19.18 15.63
N CYS A 47 -15.75 -18.00 15.02
CA CYS A 47 -16.55 -16.83 15.40
C CYS A 47 -17.81 -16.75 14.54
N ASN A 48 -18.94 -16.42 15.16
CA ASN A 48 -20.26 -16.32 14.54
C ASN A 48 -20.45 -15.02 13.72
N PHE A 49 -19.36 -14.51 13.13
CA PHE A 49 -19.38 -13.26 12.36
C PHE A 49 -19.69 -13.55 10.88
N PRO A 50 -20.47 -12.71 10.19
CA PRO A 50 -20.84 -12.95 8.80
C PRO A 50 -19.61 -12.95 7.87
N LYS A 51 -19.18 -14.14 7.47
CA LYS A 51 -17.96 -14.39 6.67
C LYS A 51 -17.99 -13.71 5.29
N ILE A 52 -19.16 -13.36 4.79
CA ILE A 52 -19.35 -12.70 3.49
C ILE A 52 -18.73 -11.29 3.49
N PHE A 53 -18.89 -10.52 4.57
CA PHE A 53 -18.31 -9.18 4.67
C PHE A 53 -16.78 -9.23 4.75
N ASP A 54 -16.25 -10.19 5.51
CA ASP A 54 -14.81 -10.43 5.65
C ASP A 54 -14.17 -10.81 4.30
N VAL A 55 -14.78 -11.77 3.56
CA VAL A 55 -14.33 -12.15 2.22
C VAL A 55 -14.42 -10.99 1.22
N ALA A 56 -15.51 -10.22 1.21
CA ALA A 56 -15.64 -9.05 0.33
C ALA A 56 -14.56 -8.00 0.60
N PHE A 57 -14.27 -7.73 1.88
CA PHE A 57 -13.22 -6.81 2.30
C PHE A 57 -11.83 -7.32 1.89
N LEU A 58 -11.60 -8.63 2.01
CA LEU A 58 -10.34 -9.27 1.63
C LEU A 58 -10.12 -9.21 0.11
N VAL A 59 -11.14 -9.50 -0.70
CA VAL A 59 -11.08 -9.35 -2.17
C VAL A 59 -10.79 -7.90 -2.57
N TYR A 60 -11.47 -6.94 -1.94
CA TYR A 60 -11.22 -5.53 -2.17
C TYR A 60 -9.78 -5.13 -1.80
N GLY A 61 -9.30 -5.53 -0.62
CA GLY A 61 -7.92 -5.30 -0.17
C GLY A 61 -6.87 -5.89 -1.11
N MET A 62 -7.11 -7.09 -1.65
CA MET A 62 -6.24 -7.74 -2.62
C MET A 62 -6.14 -6.98 -3.94
N SER A 63 -7.26 -6.45 -4.44
CA SER A 63 -7.27 -5.65 -5.69
C SER A 63 -6.43 -4.37 -5.56
N ILE A 64 -6.54 -3.67 -4.43
CA ILE A 64 -5.75 -2.47 -4.14
C ILE A 64 -4.27 -2.83 -3.97
N LEU A 65 -3.97 -3.93 -3.27
CA LEU A 65 -2.60 -4.40 -3.08
C LEU A 65 -1.91 -4.71 -4.41
N LEU A 66 -2.60 -5.36 -5.34
CA LEU A 66 -2.08 -5.62 -6.69
C LEU A 66 -1.80 -4.32 -7.46
N LEU A 67 -2.73 -3.35 -7.40
CA LEU A 67 -2.56 -2.05 -8.05
C LEU A 67 -1.35 -1.29 -7.49
N PHE A 68 -1.23 -1.23 -6.17
CA PHE A 68 -0.10 -0.58 -5.49
C PHE A 68 1.23 -1.30 -5.73
N SER A 69 1.22 -2.64 -5.77
CA SER A 69 2.40 -3.44 -6.10
C SER A 69 2.85 -3.18 -7.54
N ASN A 70 1.92 -3.13 -8.49
CA ASN A 70 2.23 -2.81 -9.89
C ASN A 70 2.80 -1.38 -10.01
N PHE A 71 2.19 -0.40 -9.33
CA PHE A 71 2.72 0.97 -9.27
C PHE A 71 4.13 1.01 -8.66
N TYR A 72 4.39 0.25 -7.58
CA TYR A 72 5.69 0.18 -6.93
C TYR A 72 6.76 -0.43 -7.85
N LEU A 73 6.46 -1.54 -8.52
CA LEU A 73 7.34 -2.19 -9.48
C LEU A 73 7.72 -1.25 -10.63
N GLN A 74 6.74 -0.55 -11.22
CA GLN A 74 7.00 0.36 -12.33
C GLN A 74 7.81 1.59 -11.90
N ASN A 75 7.42 2.25 -10.81
CA ASN A 75 8.02 3.54 -10.42
C ASN A 75 9.35 3.41 -9.69
N TYR A 76 9.57 2.33 -8.94
CA TYR A 76 10.76 2.18 -8.09
C TYR A 76 11.72 1.10 -8.57
N ILE A 77 11.24 -0.03 -9.12
CA ILE A 77 12.12 -1.12 -9.58
C ILE A 77 12.54 -0.92 -11.03
N LYS A 78 11.59 -0.74 -11.96
CA LYS A 78 11.91 -0.52 -13.40
C LYS A 78 12.72 0.76 -13.61
N LYS A 79 12.33 1.86 -12.98
CA LYS A 79 13.04 3.15 -13.03
C LYS A 79 14.43 3.11 -12.38
N GLY A 80 14.67 2.17 -11.46
CA GLY A 80 15.98 1.94 -10.83
C GLY A 80 16.91 1.06 -11.67
N LYS A 81 16.36 0.15 -12.49
CA LYS A 81 17.14 -0.64 -13.47
C LYS A 81 17.67 0.23 -14.61
N ASP A 82 16.86 1.15 -15.12
CA ASP A 82 17.24 2.07 -16.20
C ASP A 82 18.43 2.96 -15.80
N LYS A 83 18.49 3.41 -14.53
CA LYS A 83 19.60 4.20 -13.98
C LYS A 83 20.89 3.42 -13.69
N LYS A 84 20.88 2.08 -13.77
CA LYS A 84 22.05 1.24 -13.50
C LYS A 84 22.81 0.82 -14.77
N THR A 85 22.31 1.18 -15.95
CA THR A 85 22.87 0.77 -17.25
C THR A 85 23.36 1.97 -18.08
N THR A 86 23.59 3.13 -17.47
CA THR A 86 24.26 4.28 -18.08
C THR A 86 25.43 4.70 -17.22
#